data_AF-A0A929AMM3-F1
#
_entry.id   AF-A0A929AMM3-F1
#
_cell.length_a   1.000
_cell.length_b   1.000
_cell.length_c   1.000
_cell.angle_alpha   90.00
_cell.angle_beta   90.00
_cell.angle_gamma   90.00
#
_symmetry.space_group_name_H-M   'P 1'
#
loop_
_entity.id
_entity.type
_entity.pdbx_description
1 polymer ?
#
loop_
_entity_poly.entity_id
_entity_poly.type
_entity_poly.pdbx_seq_one_letter_code
_entity_poly.pdbx_strand_id
1 'polypeptide(L)'
;MTLDPHAFLSKLEERISLTSEDKAILNSYADWGREIAPEMAVSFYAYLGSDPEMNAILNSTEERIHRLRDTFIEWFSEMFTGIDHWGKSYAERRWRIGLIHVRVGIGPQHVVPAMAAVVCEVRKRLKADEKPEALQEALSRICMIDLAFIEQAYIEVSEAAVLKETGWTESLFKRLIASGAA
;
A
#
# COMPACT_ATOMS: atom_id res chain seq x y z
N MET A 1 15.94 -2.62 15.23
CA MET A 1 14.94 -1.77 15.94
C MET A 1 13.65 -1.84 15.16
N THR A 2 12.49 -1.94 15.80
CA THR A 2 11.20 -1.91 15.10
C THR A 2 11.01 -0.54 14.45
N LEU A 3 10.73 -0.52 13.15
CA LEU A 3 10.41 0.68 12.37
C LEU A 3 9.33 1.53 13.07
N ASP A 4 9.56 2.84 13.18
CA ASP A 4 8.54 3.82 13.57
C ASP A 4 7.73 4.20 12.32
N PRO A 5 6.45 3.82 12.23
CA PRO A 5 5.64 4.08 11.04
C PRO A 5 5.51 5.56 10.71
N HIS A 6 5.36 6.42 11.72
CA HIS A 6 5.15 7.85 11.49
C HIS A 6 6.42 8.52 10.99
N ALA A 7 7.57 8.21 11.61
CA ALA A 7 8.85 8.70 11.12
C ALA A 7 9.15 8.20 9.69
N PHE A 8 8.77 6.96 9.37
CA PHE A 8 8.89 6.41 8.03
C PHE A 8 7.99 7.14 7.02
N LEU A 9 6.72 7.40 7.37
CA LEU A 9 5.81 8.20 6.55
C LEU A 9 6.40 9.57 6.24
N SER A 10 6.81 10.34 7.27
CA SER A 10 7.42 11.65 7.08
C SER A 10 8.63 11.60 6.16
N LYS A 11 9.45 10.54 6.26
CA LYS A 11 10.62 10.36 5.39
C LYS A 11 10.23 10.08 3.93
N LEU A 12 9.16 9.34 3.69
CA LEU A 12 8.65 9.08 2.35
C LEU A 12 8.04 10.34 1.74
N GLU A 13 7.29 11.12 2.52
CA GLU A 13 6.71 12.39 2.09
C GLU A 13 7.81 13.37 1.62
N GLU A 14 8.91 13.49 2.37
CA GLU A 14 10.08 14.27 1.95
C GLU A 14 10.67 13.78 0.62
N ARG A 15 10.84 12.45 0.47
CA ARG A 15 11.51 11.85 -0.70
C ARG A 15 10.69 11.97 -1.98
N ILE A 16 9.37 11.84 -1.88
CA ILE A 16 8.47 11.90 -3.04
C ILE A 16 7.86 13.29 -3.23
N SER A 17 8.18 14.22 -2.33
CA SER A 17 7.63 15.58 -2.31
C SER A 17 6.10 15.58 -2.24
N LEU A 18 5.52 14.78 -1.34
CA LEU A 18 4.09 14.88 -1.00
C LEU A 18 3.92 16.09 -0.06
N THR A 19 3.33 17.16 -0.57
CA THR A 19 3.20 18.44 0.12
C THR A 19 1.86 18.59 0.85
N SER A 20 1.75 19.64 1.67
CA SER A 20 0.46 20.03 2.25
C SER A 20 -0.59 20.41 1.20
N GLU A 21 -0.16 20.91 0.03
CA GLU A 21 -1.05 21.22 -1.09
C GLU A 21 -1.62 19.95 -1.72
N ASP A 22 -0.78 18.92 -1.93
CA ASP A 22 -1.24 17.60 -2.39
C ASP A 22 -2.28 17.02 -1.43
N LYS A 23 -2.01 17.06 -0.12
CA LYS A 23 -2.93 16.58 0.93
C LYS A 23 -4.24 17.38 0.94
N ALA A 24 -4.17 18.71 0.77
CA ALA A 24 -5.37 19.54 0.68
C ALA A 24 -6.21 19.21 -0.56
N ILE A 25 -5.57 19.00 -1.72
CA ILE A 25 -6.22 18.56 -2.95
C ILE A 25 -6.90 17.22 -2.72
N LEU A 26 -6.18 16.20 -2.22
CA LEU A 26 -6.76 14.90 -1.88
C LEU A 26 -7.99 15.03 -0.97
N ASN A 27 -7.90 15.83 0.08
CA ASN A 27 -8.99 16.04 1.02
C ASN A 27 -10.22 16.71 0.36
N SER A 28 -10.00 17.70 -0.50
CA SER A 28 -11.09 18.38 -1.23
C SER A 28 -11.85 17.45 -2.19
N TYR A 29 -11.26 16.32 -2.59
CA TYR A 29 -11.88 15.32 -3.45
C TYR A 29 -12.28 14.05 -2.69
N ALA A 30 -12.36 14.09 -1.36
CA ALA A 30 -12.70 12.92 -0.55
C ALA A 30 -14.08 12.32 -0.88
N ASP A 31 -15.08 13.15 -1.18
CA ASP A 31 -16.40 12.66 -1.57
C ASP A 31 -16.37 11.94 -2.92
N TRP A 32 -15.61 12.48 -3.89
CA TRP A 32 -15.39 11.84 -5.18
C TRP A 32 -14.60 10.53 -5.04
N GLY A 33 -13.55 10.52 -4.21
CA GLY A 33 -12.78 9.32 -3.90
C GLY A 33 -13.65 8.21 -3.30
N ARG A 34 -14.56 8.58 -2.38
CA ARG A 34 -15.54 7.65 -1.79
C ARG A 34 -16.54 7.14 -2.81
N GLU A 35 -17.02 7.99 -3.71
CA GLU A 35 -17.97 7.63 -4.78
C GLU A 35 -17.38 6.55 -5.69
N ILE A 36 -16.12 6.67 -6.08
CA ILE A 36 -15.50 5.76 -7.05
C ILE A 36 -14.90 4.50 -6.40
N ALA A 37 -14.73 4.48 -5.07
CA ALA A 37 -14.06 3.39 -4.36
C ALA A 37 -14.66 1.99 -4.63
N PRO A 38 -16.00 1.80 -4.69
CA PRO A 38 -16.58 0.49 -5.01
C PRO A 38 -16.24 0.02 -6.43
N GLU A 39 -16.21 0.92 -7.41
CA GLU A 39 -15.82 0.60 -8.78
C GLU A 39 -14.34 0.20 -8.84
N MET A 40 -13.46 0.93 -8.13
CA MET A 40 -12.04 0.60 -8.04
C MET A 40 -11.83 -0.78 -7.39
N ALA A 41 -12.61 -1.12 -6.36
CA ALA A 41 -12.57 -2.44 -5.74
C ALA A 41 -12.96 -3.55 -6.73
N VAL A 42 -14.01 -3.34 -7.53
CA VAL A 42 -14.42 -4.31 -8.56
C VAL A 42 -13.28 -4.56 -9.54
N SER A 43 -12.68 -3.50 -10.08
CA SER A 43 -11.57 -3.61 -11.03
C SER A 43 -10.34 -4.28 -10.41
N PHE A 44 -10.00 -3.94 -9.16
CA PHE A 44 -8.89 -4.52 -8.43
C PHE A 44 -9.06 -6.04 -8.20
N TYR A 45 -10.23 -6.48 -7.71
CA TYR A 45 -10.46 -7.91 -7.48
C TYR A 45 -10.70 -8.69 -8.78
N ALA A 46 -11.18 -8.05 -9.85
CA ALA A 46 -11.21 -8.67 -11.17
C ALA A 46 -9.79 -8.92 -11.71
N TYR A 47 -8.89 -7.95 -11.55
CA TYR A 47 -7.47 -8.11 -11.89
C TYR A 47 -6.83 -9.25 -11.10
N LEU A 48 -6.94 -9.25 -9.76
CA LEU A 48 -6.38 -10.30 -8.92
C LEU A 48 -6.98 -11.68 -9.19
N GLY A 49 -8.29 -11.75 -9.48
CA GLY A 49 -8.96 -13.02 -9.80
C GLY A 49 -8.51 -13.66 -11.12
N SER A 50 -7.86 -12.90 -12.01
CA SER A 50 -7.29 -13.43 -13.26
C SER A 50 -5.96 -14.17 -13.07
N ASP A 51 -5.29 -13.95 -11.95
CA ASP A 51 -4.08 -14.66 -11.57
C ASP A 51 -4.43 -15.90 -10.72
N PRO A 52 -4.00 -17.13 -11.11
CA PRO A 52 -4.35 -18.34 -10.38
C PRO A 52 -3.89 -18.38 -8.93
N GLU A 53 -2.72 -17.83 -8.62
CA GLU A 53 -2.15 -17.81 -7.26
C GLU A 53 -2.98 -16.89 -6.36
N MET A 54 -3.28 -15.68 -6.83
CA MET A 54 -4.12 -14.73 -6.11
C MET A 54 -5.56 -15.20 -6.02
N ASN A 55 -6.12 -15.79 -7.07
CA ASN A 55 -7.48 -16.33 -7.05
C ASN A 55 -7.66 -17.43 -6.00
N ALA A 56 -6.66 -18.30 -5.80
CA ALA A 56 -6.67 -19.30 -4.74
C ALA A 56 -6.70 -18.66 -3.34
N ILE A 57 -5.94 -17.57 -3.14
CA ILE A 57 -5.94 -16.82 -1.88
C ILE A 57 -7.32 -16.14 -1.66
N LEU A 58 -7.86 -15.47 -2.68
CA LEU A 58 -9.14 -14.74 -2.59
C LEU A 58 -10.30 -15.66 -2.20
N ASN A 59 -10.28 -16.91 -2.68
CA ASN A 59 -11.35 -17.89 -2.47
C ASN A 59 -11.03 -18.93 -1.38
N SER A 60 -10.00 -18.70 -0.55
CA SER A 60 -9.60 -19.68 0.46
C SER A 60 -10.63 -19.91 1.56
N THR A 61 -11.53 -18.95 1.79
CA THR A 61 -12.64 -19.06 2.76
C THR A 61 -13.89 -18.37 2.23
N GLU A 62 -15.06 -18.85 2.68
CA GLU A 62 -16.36 -18.28 2.32
C GLU A 62 -16.45 -16.80 2.74
N GLU A 63 -17.09 -15.99 1.89
CA GLU A 63 -17.25 -14.53 2.04
C GLU A 63 -15.96 -13.71 2.12
N ARG A 64 -14.77 -14.33 1.99
CA ARG A 64 -13.50 -13.62 2.09
C ARG A 64 -13.43 -12.45 1.10
N ILE A 65 -13.83 -12.69 -0.14
CA ILE A 65 -13.83 -11.66 -1.18
C ILE A 65 -14.73 -10.47 -0.86
N HIS A 66 -15.88 -10.69 -0.21
CA HIS A 66 -16.78 -9.59 0.19
C HIS A 66 -16.13 -8.73 1.27
N ARG A 67 -15.61 -9.35 2.33
CA ARG A 67 -14.88 -8.62 3.39
C ARG A 67 -13.65 -7.88 2.84
N LEU A 68 -12.95 -8.51 1.90
CA LEU A 68 -11.79 -7.91 1.24
C LEU A 68 -12.19 -6.66 0.43
N ARG A 69 -13.29 -6.71 -0.32
CA ARG A 69 -13.84 -5.54 -1.02
C ARG A 69 -14.13 -4.38 -0.07
N ASP A 70 -14.77 -4.64 1.06
CA ASP A 70 -15.06 -3.59 2.05
C ASP A 70 -13.77 -2.96 2.59
N THR A 71 -12.77 -3.79 2.91
CA THR A 71 -11.47 -3.28 3.40
C THR A 71 -10.71 -2.49 2.34
N PHE A 72 -10.83 -2.85 1.06
CA PHE A 72 -10.24 -2.09 -0.04
C PHE A 72 -10.92 -0.73 -0.19
N ILE A 73 -12.25 -0.69 -0.15
CA ILE A 73 -13.03 0.55 -0.26
C ILE A 73 -12.64 1.53 0.85
N GLU A 74 -12.48 1.01 2.08
CA GLU A 74 -12.02 1.80 3.21
C GLU A 74 -10.58 2.30 2.98
N TRP A 75 -9.63 1.41 2.66
CA TRP A 75 -8.24 1.77 2.37
C TRP A 75 -8.14 2.86 1.29
N PHE A 76 -8.89 2.70 0.20
CA PHE A 76 -8.90 3.62 -0.93
C PHE A 76 -9.43 4.99 -0.51
N SER A 77 -10.55 5.02 0.22
CA SER A 77 -11.13 6.26 0.73
C SER A 77 -10.20 6.99 1.70
N GLU A 78 -9.47 6.24 2.54
CA GLU A 78 -8.50 6.80 3.49
C GLU A 78 -7.33 7.51 2.81
N MET A 79 -6.98 7.17 1.57
CA MET A 79 -5.94 7.91 0.83
C MET A 79 -6.34 9.38 0.59
N PHE A 80 -7.64 9.69 0.57
CA PHE A 80 -8.14 11.05 0.38
C PHE A 80 -8.30 11.81 1.70
N THR A 81 -8.67 11.12 2.77
CA THR A 81 -8.94 11.76 4.07
C THR A 81 -7.71 11.82 4.96
N GLY A 82 -6.74 10.92 4.75
CA GLY A 82 -5.56 10.78 5.57
C GLY A 82 -5.84 10.29 7.00
N ILE A 83 -7.08 9.86 7.32
CA ILE A 83 -7.57 9.48 8.66
C ILE A 83 -7.42 10.61 9.70
N ASP A 84 -6.20 10.89 10.12
CA ASP A 84 -5.76 11.91 11.07
C ASP A 84 -4.81 12.92 10.41
N HIS A 85 -5.17 13.36 9.19
CA HIS A 85 -4.36 14.25 8.35
C HIS A 85 -2.98 13.68 7.99
N TRP A 86 -2.95 12.40 7.57
CA TRP A 86 -1.72 11.66 7.25
C TRP A 86 -0.75 11.66 8.44
N GLY A 87 -1.32 11.45 9.63
CA GLY A 87 -0.60 11.44 10.89
C GLY A 87 -0.22 10.03 11.33
N LYS A 88 -0.12 9.86 12.65
CA LYS A 88 0.33 8.62 13.27
C LYS A 88 -0.62 7.46 12.99
N SER A 89 -1.93 7.70 13.03
CA SER A 89 -2.96 6.68 12.82
C SER A 89 -2.95 6.18 11.38
N TYR A 90 -2.78 7.09 10.40
CA TYR A 90 -2.58 6.71 9.00
C TYR A 90 -1.35 5.80 8.84
N ALA A 91 -0.20 6.24 9.36
CA ALA A 91 1.04 5.49 9.25
C ALA A 91 0.97 4.10 9.90
N GLU A 92 0.40 4.01 11.10
CA GLU A 92 0.19 2.73 11.79
C GLU A 92 -0.74 1.79 11.01
N ARG A 93 -1.79 2.35 10.38
CA ARG A 93 -2.69 1.57 9.54
C ARG A 93 -1.99 1.04 8.29
N ARG A 94 -1.19 1.86 7.60
CA ARG A 94 -0.41 1.43 6.43
C ARG A 94 0.63 0.37 6.79
N TRP A 95 1.29 0.52 7.93
CA TRP A 95 2.19 -0.50 8.47
C TRP A 95 1.47 -1.83 8.73
N ARG A 96 0.30 -1.79 9.38
CA ARG A 96 -0.51 -2.99 9.65
C ARG A 96 -0.95 -3.69 8.36
N ILE A 97 -1.31 -2.93 7.33
CA ILE A 97 -1.64 -3.47 6.01
C ILE A 97 -0.43 -4.20 5.43
N GLY A 98 0.77 -3.62 5.48
CA GLY A 98 2.01 -4.30 5.05
C GLY A 98 2.22 -5.62 5.77
N LEU A 99 2.13 -5.64 7.11
CA LEU A 99 2.27 -6.87 7.91
C LEU A 99 1.24 -7.96 7.56
N ILE A 100 0.02 -7.58 7.18
CA ILE A 100 -0.99 -8.54 6.72
C ILE A 100 -0.56 -9.20 5.40
N HIS A 101 -0.04 -8.42 4.44
CA HIS A 101 0.42 -8.96 3.16
C HIS A 101 1.56 -9.97 3.35
N VAL A 102 2.55 -9.63 4.21
CA VAL A 102 3.65 -10.55 4.55
C VAL A 102 3.13 -11.86 5.14
N ARG A 103 2.23 -11.77 6.12
CA ARG A 103 1.66 -12.94 6.80
C ARG A 103 0.84 -13.85 5.88
N VAL A 104 0.17 -13.28 4.87
CA VAL A 104 -0.59 -14.06 3.88
C VAL A 104 0.34 -14.62 2.79
N GLY A 105 1.56 -14.11 2.67
CA GLY A 105 2.53 -14.53 1.66
C GLY A 105 2.36 -13.84 0.30
N ILE A 106 1.69 -12.68 0.25
CA ILE A 106 1.47 -11.93 -1.00
C ILE A 106 2.69 -11.04 -1.27
N GLY A 107 3.67 -11.58 -1.99
CA GLY A 107 4.97 -10.92 -2.19
C GLY A 107 4.92 -9.68 -3.10
N PRO A 108 6.04 -8.91 -3.16
CA PRO A 108 6.18 -7.72 -4.01
C PRO A 108 5.80 -7.92 -5.48
N GLN A 109 6.05 -9.12 -6.02
CA GLN A 109 5.71 -9.51 -7.39
C GLN A 109 4.21 -9.42 -7.70
N HIS A 110 3.35 -9.51 -6.68
CA HIS A 110 1.90 -9.37 -6.80
C HIS A 110 1.43 -7.95 -6.44
N VAL A 111 2.02 -7.38 -5.40
CA VAL A 111 1.62 -6.06 -4.87
C VAL A 111 1.95 -4.94 -5.85
N VAL A 112 3.15 -4.93 -6.44
CA VAL A 112 3.59 -3.86 -7.36
C VAL A 112 2.68 -3.78 -8.60
N PRO A 113 2.41 -4.90 -9.33
CA PRO A 113 1.47 -4.86 -10.45
C PRO A 113 0.03 -4.53 -10.03
N ALA A 114 -0.43 -5.00 -8.87
CA ALA A 114 -1.77 -4.69 -8.38
C ALA A 114 -1.94 -3.20 -8.07
N MET A 115 -0.93 -2.54 -7.48
CA MET A 115 -0.92 -1.09 -7.29
C MET A 115 -0.94 -0.35 -8.64
N ALA A 116 -0.17 -0.81 -9.62
CA ALA A 116 -0.16 -0.23 -10.96
C ALA A 116 -1.54 -0.34 -11.65
N ALA A 117 -2.26 -1.45 -11.44
CA ALA A 117 -3.63 -1.62 -11.93
C ALA A 117 -4.57 -0.58 -11.32
N VAL A 118 -4.51 -0.36 -9.99
CA VAL A 118 -5.30 0.69 -9.31
C VAL A 118 -5.00 2.06 -9.90
N VAL A 119 -3.73 2.45 -10.01
CA VAL A 119 -3.33 3.75 -10.57
C VAL A 119 -3.82 3.93 -12.01
N CYS A 120 -3.80 2.86 -12.81
CA CYS A 120 -4.30 2.91 -14.19
C CYS A 120 -5.82 3.11 -14.27
N GLU A 121 -6.59 2.40 -13.45
CA GLU A 121 -8.05 2.54 -13.43
C GLU A 121 -8.47 3.90 -12.88
N VAL A 122 -7.86 4.37 -11.80
CA VAL A 122 -8.10 5.72 -11.25
C VAL A 122 -7.79 6.78 -12.30
N ARG A 123 -6.70 6.66 -13.05
CA ARG A 123 -6.35 7.59 -14.13
C ARG A 123 -7.42 7.64 -15.24
N LYS A 124 -8.04 6.52 -15.58
CA LYS A 124 -9.16 6.51 -16.55
C LYS A 124 -10.36 7.27 -15.98
N ARG A 125 -10.70 7.02 -14.72
CA ARG A 125 -11.82 7.68 -14.04
C ARG A 125 -11.60 9.19 -13.89
N LEU A 126 -10.40 9.62 -13.50
CA LEU A 126 -10.00 11.03 -13.43
C LEU A 126 -10.21 11.76 -14.76
N LYS A 127 -9.82 11.12 -15.88
CA LYS A 127 -10.02 11.68 -17.22
C LYS A 127 -11.50 11.76 -17.60
N ALA A 128 -12.27 10.73 -17.30
CA ALA A 128 -13.70 10.69 -17.61
C ALA A 128 -14.50 11.75 -16.84
N ASP A 129 -14.10 12.03 -15.59
CA ASP A 129 -14.73 13.04 -14.73
C ASP A 129 -14.09 14.43 -14.81
N GLU A 130 -13.20 14.63 -15.78
CA GLU A 130 -12.49 15.90 -16.02
C GLU A 130 -11.82 16.47 -14.76
N LYS A 131 -11.26 15.59 -13.91
CA LYS A 131 -10.54 15.97 -12.70
C LYS A 131 -9.17 16.57 -13.03
N PRO A 132 -8.68 17.52 -12.19
CA PRO A 132 -7.42 18.18 -12.46
C PRO A 132 -6.22 17.23 -12.38
N GLU A 133 -5.21 17.49 -13.21
CA GLU A 133 -3.94 16.73 -13.22
C GLU A 133 -3.26 16.72 -11.84
N ALA A 134 -3.36 17.82 -11.08
CA ALA A 134 -2.82 17.88 -9.72
C ALA A 134 -3.40 16.81 -8.77
N LEU A 135 -4.67 16.43 -8.93
CA LEU A 135 -5.25 15.32 -8.18
C LEU A 135 -4.65 13.97 -8.60
N GLN A 136 -4.41 13.78 -9.90
CA GLN A 136 -3.75 12.58 -10.42
C GLN A 136 -2.34 12.44 -9.84
N GLU A 137 -1.58 13.53 -9.79
CA GLU A 137 -0.22 13.52 -9.23
C GLU A 137 -0.23 13.22 -7.73
N ALA A 138 -1.08 13.91 -6.96
CA ALA A 138 -1.21 13.67 -5.52
C ALA A 138 -1.61 12.22 -5.21
N LEU A 139 -2.55 11.65 -5.97
CA LEU A 139 -2.94 10.24 -5.86
C LEU A 139 -1.80 9.29 -6.20
N SER A 140 -1.04 9.59 -7.25
CA SER A 140 0.12 8.78 -7.63
C SER A 140 1.19 8.78 -6.53
N ARG A 141 1.46 9.95 -5.92
CA ARG A 141 2.40 10.08 -4.80
C ARG A 141 1.96 9.25 -3.59
N ILE A 142 0.71 9.39 -3.14
CA ILE A 142 0.23 8.64 -1.96
C ILE A 142 0.17 7.12 -2.22
N CYS A 143 -0.18 6.68 -3.44
CA CYS A 143 -0.13 5.26 -3.81
C CYS A 143 1.28 4.68 -3.71
N MET A 144 2.31 5.44 -4.10
CA MET A 144 3.71 5.00 -3.98
C MET A 144 4.18 4.95 -2.52
N ILE A 145 3.68 5.85 -1.66
CA ILE A 145 3.93 5.78 -0.21
C ILE A 145 3.31 4.50 0.37
N ASP A 146 2.03 4.23 0.06
CA ASP A 146 1.32 3.05 0.55
C ASP A 146 1.99 1.75 0.05
N LEU A 147 2.48 1.72 -1.20
CA LEU A 147 3.28 0.62 -1.72
C LEU A 147 4.58 0.43 -0.93
N ALA A 148 5.30 1.51 -0.64
CA ALA A 148 6.55 1.46 0.11
C ALA A 148 6.36 0.92 1.54
N PHE A 149 5.21 1.14 2.18
CA PHE A 149 4.88 0.51 3.46
C PHE A 149 4.80 -1.01 3.37
N ILE A 150 4.22 -1.56 2.29
CA ILE A 150 4.11 -3.00 2.10
C ILE A 150 5.49 -3.61 1.83
N GLU A 151 6.27 -2.99 0.95
CA GLU A 151 7.65 -3.41 0.65
C GLU A 151 8.55 -3.39 1.89
N GLN A 152 8.48 -2.31 2.68
CA GLN A 152 9.27 -2.19 3.90
C GLN A 152 8.87 -3.24 4.95
N ALA A 153 7.57 -3.57 5.04
CA ALA A 153 7.12 -4.64 5.93
C ALA A 153 7.75 -5.99 5.56
N TYR A 154 7.91 -6.29 4.27
CA TYR A 154 8.60 -7.49 3.82
C TYR A 154 10.05 -7.54 4.29
N ILE A 155 10.79 -6.44 4.14
CA ILE A 155 12.18 -6.35 4.56
C ILE A 155 12.31 -6.56 6.07
N GLU A 156 11.55 -5.80 6.86
CA GLU A 156 11.62 -5.82 8.32
C GLU A 156 11.21 -7.17 8.91
N VAL A 157 10.12 -7.77 8.42
CA VAL A 157 9.65 -9.07 8.92
C VAL A 157 10.59 -10.19 8.52
N SER A 158 11.11 -10.18 7.28
CA SER A 158 12.04 -11.22 6.81
C SER A 158 13.37 -11.15 7.55
N GLU A 159 13.94 -9.94 7.72
CA GLU A 159 15.15 -9.73 8.52
C GLU A 159 14.94 -10.19 9.96
N ALA A 160 13.86 -9.75 10.61
CA ALA A 160 13.57 -10.15 11.99
C ALA A 160 13.39 -11.66 12.15
N ALA A 161 12.72 -12.32 11.19
CA ALA A 161 12.55 -13.77 11.20
C ALA A 161 13.90 -14.50 11.09
N VAL A 162 14.76 -14.10 10.15
CA VAL A 162 16.10 -14.72 9.98
C VAL A 162 16.96 -14.51 11.22
N LEU A 163 17.03 -13.30 11.76
CA LEU A 163 17.83 -13.01 12.96
C LEU A 163 17.34 -13.84 14.16
N LYS A 164 16.02 -13.98 14.33
CA LYS A 164 15.43 -14.75 15.42
C LYS A 164 15.73 -16.25 15.30
N GLU A 165 15.58 -16.83 14.12
CA GLU A 165 15.76 -18.27 13.91
C GLU A 165 17.24 -18.69 13.89
N THR A 166 18.13 -17.84 13.37
CA THR A 166 19.57 -18.15 13.23
C THR A 166 20.42 -17.70 14.42
N GLY A 167 19.91 -16.77 15.24
CA GLY A 167 20.70 -16.09 16.27
C GLY A 167 21.77 -15.14 15.73
N TRP A 168 21.74 -14.81 14.43
CA TRP A 168 22.67 -13.86 13.84
C TRP A 168 22.49 -12.47 14.42
N THR A 169 23.59 -11.70 14.44
CA THR A 169 23.50 -10.28 14.76
C THR A 169 23.08 -9.49 13.54
N GLU A 170 22.36 -8.39 13.75
CA GLU A 170 21.97 -7.44 12.68
C GLU A 170 23.19 -7.00 11.85
N SER A 171 24.34 -6.78 12.49
CA SER A 171 25.58 -6.41 11.80
C SER A 171 26.12 -7.50 10.88
N LEU A 172 25.99 -8.78 11.27
CA LEU A 172 26.42 -9.90 10.44
C LEU A 172 25.49 -10.04 9.23
N PHE A 173 24.18 -10.01 9.46
CA PHE A 173 23.18 -10.08 8.39
C PHE A 173 23.41 -8.99 7.34
N LYS A 174 23.57 -7.73 7.76
CA LYS A 174 23.88 -6.61 6.85
C LYS A 174 25.17 -6.78 6.06
N ARG A 175 26.23 -7.31 6.70
CA ARG A 175 27.49 -7.60 5.99
C ARG A 175 27.30 -8.67 4.92
N LEU A 176 26.55 -9.74 5.20
CA LEU A 176 26.29 -10.82 4.26
C LEU A 176 25.49 -10.34 3.04
N ILE A 177 24.47 -9.51 3.25
CA ILE A 177 23.72 -8.88 2.15
C ILE A 177 24.65 -8.00 1.29
N ALA A 178 25.50 -7.18 1.94
CA ALA A 178 26.41 -6.28 1.23
C ALA A 178 27.52 -7.01 0.45
N SER A 179 28.02 -8.14 0.97
CA SER A 179 29.04 -8.96 0.29
C SER A 179 28.46 -9.86 -0.81
N GLY A 180 27.13 -9.98 -0.88
CA GLY A 180 26.44 -10.98 -1.69
C GLY A 180 26.51 -12.37 -1.04
N ALA A 181 25.41 -13.11 -1.12
CA ALA A 181 25.47 -14.55 -0.95
C ALA A 181 26.16 -15.11 -2.21
N ALA A 182 27.37 -15.62 -2.05
CA ALA A 182 28.09 -16.32 -3.12
C ALA A 182 27.35 -17.58 -3.56
#